data_AF-A0A6L8MEP0-F1
#
_entry.id   AF-A0A6L8MEP0-F1
#
_cell.length_a   1.000
_cell.length_b   1.000
_cell.length_c   1.000
_cell.angle_alpha   90.00
_cell.angle_beta   90.00
_cell.angle_gamma   90.00
#
_symmetry.space_group_name_H-M   'P 1'
#
loop_
_entity.id
_entity.type
_entity.pdbx_description
1 polymer ?
#
loop_
_entity_poly.entity_id
_entity_poly.type
_entity_poly.pdbx_seq_one_letter_code
_entity_poly.pdbx_strand_id
1 'polypeptide(L)'
;MLPPEKDLSEPHSPEEMLTALAVATGSPISPLMRLNTLDEDAWEDFTVEFVSGIKNKYTKVTRCGGGGDMGRDVIAYTATGWVNYQCKYYGTKLSIADVVLEIGKLVYYSYIGEYTLPSEYYFVSPKGSSTNLIKAINDKTGNSLKKEVLDRWEKTIKAGITSKVDVELTSELKKYIDEKVDFRIFDDIPPIRIIELHRATPYHDIRFGLYSRKRPMPQAAPADVDWSVEQIYVQALLDAFSDFTKTTVSMATLPSRVKLQNELINARNNYFCAASLDLFSRDWLPASAFQELKAECYEAISATVNLPHPEGYTRYLKVSEMAVHTSYESHPLKFYMKVQDKKGLTHHIVNDKKFRWKSDD
;
A
#
# COMPACT_ATOMS: atom_id res chain seq x y z
N MET A 1 -7.11 36.29 33.43
CA MET A 1 -5.77 36.24 32.81
C MET A 1 -5.93 35.60 31.45
N LEU A 2 -5.51 36.28 30.38
CA LEU A 2 -5.35 35.63 29.07
C LEU A 2 -4.24 34.58 29.19
N PRO A 3 -4.37 33.41 28.54
CA PRO A 3 -3.29 32.44 28.52
C PRO A 3 -2.03 33.08 27.91
N PRO A 4 -0.84 32.81 28.46
CA PRO A 4 0.39 33.39 27.94
C PRO A 4 0.59 32.95 26.47
N GLU A 5 0.84 33.92 25.61
CA GLU A 5 1.26 33.67 24.24
C GLU A 5 2.61 32.95 24.27
N LYS A 6 2.71 31.86 23.51
CA LYS A 6 3.92 31.03 23.44
C LYS A 6 4.53 31.23 22.06
N ASP A 7 5.79 31.66 22.02
CA ASP A 7 6.54 31.73 20.77
C ASP A 7 6.58 30.36 20.09
N LEU A 8 6.36 30.35 18.77
CA LEU A 8 6.39 29.14 17.96
C LEU A 8 7.84 28.65 17.86
N SER A 9 8.09 27.40 18.26
CA SER A 9 9.36 26.74 17.95
C SER A 9 9.49 26.54 16.45
N GLU A 10 10.71 26.66 15.92
CA GLU A 10 10.97 26.30 14.53
C GLU A 10 10.56 24.83 14.26
N PRO A 11 9.91 24.55 13.12
CA PRO A 11 9.51 23.19 12.77
C PRO A 11 10.74 22.29 12.60
N HIS A 12 10.60 21.03 13.00
CA HIS A 12 11.66 20.03 12.86
C HIS A 12 12.08 19.87 11.40
N SER A 13 13.40 19.79 11.17
CA SER A 13 13.93 19.41 9.86
C SER A 13 13.56 17.97 9.53
N PRO A 14 13.15 17.66 8.29
CA PRO A 14 12.77 16.30 7.91
C PRO A 14 13.99 15.36 7.95
N GLU A 15 13.83 14.21 8.61
CA GLU A 15 14.83 13.12 8.64
C GLU A 15 14.82 12.27 7.35
N GLU A 16 13.78 12.44 6.54
CA GLU A 16 13.50 11.66 5.34
C GLU A 16 14.00 12.38 4.08
N MET A 17 14.37 11.60 3.06
CA MET A 17 14.78 12.16 1.78
C MET A 17 13.60 12.87 1.10
N LEU A 18 13.76 14.16 0.82
CA LEU A 18 12.84 14.89 -0.06
C LEU A 18 13.13 14.50 -1.52
N THR A 19 12.17 13.86 -2.18
CA THR A 19 12.27 13.48 -3.59
C THR A 19 11.51 14.48 -4.47
N ALA A 20 11.90 14.60 -5.75
CA ALA A 20 11.17 15.43 -6.71
C ALA A 20 9.70 15.01 -6.83
N LEU A 21 9.43 13.71 -6.73
CA LEU A 21 8.08 13.17 -6.71
C LEU A 21 7.30 13.68 -5.49
N ALA A 22 7.89 13.61 -4.29
CA ALA A 22 7.24 14.08 -3.06
C ALA A 22 6.88 15.58 -3.10
N VAL A 23 7.73 16.41 -3.73
CA VAL A 23 7.43 17.83 -3.95
C VAL A 23 6.32 18.00 -4.99
N ALA A 24 6.37 17.24 -6.09
CA ALA A 24 5.39 17.35 -7.17
C ALA A 24 3.99 16.87 -6.76
N THR A 25 3.90 15.83 -5.94
CA THR A 25 2.61 15.22 -5.54
C THR A 25 2.09 15.71 -4.19
N GLY A 26 2.94 16.39 -3.41
CA GLY A 26 2.66 16.70 -2.01
C GLY A 26 2.62 15.45 -1.13
N SER A 27 2.26 15.65 0.14
CA SER A 27 2.10 14.55 1.09
C SER A 27 0.96 13.62 0.67
N PRO A 28 1.18 12.30 0.65
CA PRO A 28 0.14 11.34 0.30
C PRO A 28 -1.00 11.38 1.33
N ILE A 29 -2.25 11.41 0.85
CA ILE A 29 -3.43 11.21 1.71
C ILE A 29 -3.43 9.77 2.19
N SER A 30 -3.49 9.55 3.51
CA SER A 30 -3.51 8.21 4.08
C SER A 30 -4.71 7.39 3.56
N PRO A 31 -4.63 6.05 3.46
CA PRO A 31 -5.73 5.24 2.96
C PRO A 31 -7.07 5.49 3.66
N LEU A 32 -7.07 5.61 4.99
CA LEU A 32 -8.28 5.91 5.77
C LEU A 32 -8.86 7.29 5.45
N MET A 33 -8.02 8.31 5.27
CA MET A 33 -8.48 9.64 4.89
C MET A 33 -9.06 9.64 3.48
N ARG A 34 -8.44 8.89 2.56
CA ARG A 34 -8.89 8.76 1.16
C ARG A 34 -10.26 8.13 1.02
N LEU A 35 -10.65 7.18 1.90
CA LEU A 35 -12.02 6.65 1.86
C LEU A 35 -13.09 7.75 2.04
N ASN A 36 -12.74 8.81 2.77
CA ASN A 36 -13.65 9.94 3.02
C ASN A 36 -13.70 10.97 1.89
N THR A 37 -12.92 10.78 0.83
CA THR A 37 -12.91 11.69 -0.34
C THR A 37 -13.66 11.11 -1.54
N LEU A 38 -14.21 9.91 -1.40
CA LEU A 38 -15.05 9.28 -2.42
C LEU A 38 -16.45 9.93 -2.43
N ASP A 39 -17.22 9.71 -3.48
CA ASP A 39 -18.67 9.94 -3.48
C ASP A 39 -19.43 8.60 -3.29
N GLU A 40 -20.76 8.66 -3.28
CA GLU A 40 -21.62 7.49 -3.05
C GLU A 40 -21.43 6.41 -4.12
N ASP A 41 -21.41 6.80 -5.40
CA ASP A 41 -21.20 5.88 -6.51
C ASP A 41 -19.82 5.22 -6.46
N ALA A 42 -18.77 6.02 -6.21
CA ALA A 42 -17.41 5.51 -6.09
C ALA A 42 -17.22 4.62 -4.85
N TRP A 43 -18.02 4.80 -3.79
CA TRP A 43 -18.01 3.94 -2.61
C TRP A 43 -18.61 2.57 -2.89
N GLU A 44 -19.70 2.50 -3.66
CA GLU A 44 -20.25 1.23 -4.10
C GLU A 44 -19.29 0.48 -5.02
N ASP A 45 -18.67 1.18 -5.98
CA ASP A 45 -17.65 0.58 -6.86
C ASP A 45 -16.44 0.07 -6.06
N PHE A 46 -15.98 0.84 -5.06
CA PHE A 46 -14.96 0.40 -4.12
C PHE A 46 -15.36 -0.90 -3.42
N THR A 47 -16.64 -1.02 -3.05
CA THR A 47 -17.16 -2.23 -2.40
C THR A 47 -17.16 -3.43 -3.35
N VAL A 48 -17.59 -3.24 -4.59
CA VAL A 48 -17.50 -4.28 -5.63
C VAL A 48 -16.07 -4.74 -5.83
N GLU A 49 -15.10 -3.82 -5.86
CA GLU A 49 -13.69 -4.13 -6.05
C GLU A 49 -13.15 -5.06 -4.95
N PHE A 50 -13.36 -4.72 -3.67
CA PHE A 50 -12.84 -5.58 -2.60
C PHE A 50 -13.61 -6.88 -2.45
N VAL A 51 -14.94 -6.90 -2.63
CA VAL A 51 -15.73 -8.13 -2.56
C VAL A 51 -15.34 -9.08 -3.71
N SER A 52 -15.13 -8.53 -4.90
CA SER A 52 -14.60 -9.26 -6.05
C SER A 52 -13.14 -9.68 -5.89
N GLY A 53 -12.40 -9.13 -4.93
CA GLY A 53 -11.05 -9.58 -4.58
C GLY A 53 -11.01 -10.92 -3.87
N ILE A 54 -12.09 -11.28 -3.18
CA ILE A 54 -12.18 -12.49 -2.35
C ILE A 54 -12.80 -13.65 -3.15
N LYS A 55 -12.40 -13.79 -4.44
CA LYS A 55 -13.05 -14.67 -5.43
C LYS A 55 -13.18 -16.12 -5.01
N ASN A 56 -12.23 -16.64 -4.23
CA ASN A 56 -12.25 -18.04 -3.80
C ASN A 56 -13.44 -18.37 -2.87
N LYS A 57 -14.16 -17.36 -2.37
CA LYS A 57 -15.35 -17.54 -1.53
C LYS A 57 -16.67 -17.48 -2.29
N TYR A 58 -16.71 -16.89 -3.49
CA TYR A 58 -17.95 -16.50 -4.15
C TYR A 58 -18.02 -17.00 -5.59
N THR A 59 -19.18 -17.52 -5.98
CA THR A 59 -19.46 -17.99 -7.35
C THR A 59 -19.83 -16.83 -8.27
N LYS A 60 -20.39 -15.75 -7.73
CA LYS A 60 -20.77 -14.53 -8.48
C LYS A 60 -20.85 -13.33 -7.52
N VAL A 61 -20.39 -12.16 -7.97
CA VAL A 61 -20.59 -10.88 -7.27
C VAL A 61 -21.43 -9.98 -8.17
N THR A 62 -22.45 -9.33 -7.61
CA THR A 62 -23.41 -8.49 -8.35
C THR A 62 -23.61 -7.18 -7.61
N ARG A 63 -23.45 -6.05 -8.30
CA ARG A 63 -23.94 -4.75 -7.84
C ARG A 63 -25.42 -4.65 -8.21
N CYS A 64 -26.25 -4.40 -7.22
CA CYS A 64 -27.65 -4.04 -7.35
C CYS A 64 -27.70 -2.50 -7.32
N GLY A 65 -28.27 -1.89 -8.35
CA GLY A 65 -28.37 -0.44 -8.45
C GLY A 65 -29.70 -0.03 -9.05
N GLY A 66 -30.22 1.10 -8.56
CA GLY A 66 -31.47 1.70 -9.02
C GLY A 66 -32.71 1.29 -8.21
N GLY A 67 -33.80 2.05 -8.38
CA GLY A 67 -35.06 1.78 -7.71
C GLY A 67 -35.58 0.36 -8.02
N GLY A 68 -35.72 -0.47 -7.00
CA GLY A 68 -36.14 -1.88 -7.13
C GLY A 68 -35.11 -2.90 -6.67
N ASP A 69 -33.94 -2.46 -6.19
CA ASP A 69 -32.95 -3.31 -5.53
C ASP A 69 -33.46 -4.03 -4.26
N MET A 70 -34.54 -3.50 -3.66
CA MET A 70 -35.19 -4.02 -2.47
C MET A 70 -34.23 -4.07 -1.26
N GLY A 71 -33.36 -3.06 -1.14
CA GLY A 71 -32.43 -2.92 -0.01
C GLY A 71 -31.22 -3.85 -0.06
N ARG A 72 -30.66 -4.06 -1.24
CA ARG A 72 -29.43 -4.83 -1.47
C ARG A 72 -28.51 -4.01 -2.35
N ASP A 73 -27.25 -3.84 -1.97
CA ASP A 73 -26.30 -3.02 -2.76
C ASP A 73 -25.28 -3.91 -3.48
N VAL A 74 -24.47 -4.68 -2.75
CA VAL A 74 -23.52 -5.63 -3.36
C VAL A 74 -23.79 -7.04 -2.82
N ILE A 75 -24.17 -7.94 -3.72
CA ILE A 75 -24.50 -9.33 -3.41
C ILE A 75 -23.34 -10.24 -3.84
N ALA A 76 -22.90 -11.09 -2.92
CA ALA A 76 -21.95 -12.16 -3.22
C ALA A 76 -22.60 -13.53 -3.04
N TYR A 77 -22.77 -14.26 -4.14
CA TYR A 77 -23.36 -15.60 -4.14
C TYR A 77 -22.32 -16.65 -3.73
N THR A 78 -22.72 -17.58 -2.88
CA THR A 78 -21.93 -18.77 -2.50
C THR A 78 -22.55 -20.02 -3.15
N ALA A 79 -21.98 -21.19 -2.91
CA ALA A 79 -22.57 -22.44 -3.38
C ALA A 79 -23.94 -22.75 -2.74
N THR A 80 -24.22 -22.21 -1.55
CA THR A 80 -25.39 -22.58 -0.73
C THR A 80 -26.27 -21.40 -0.36
N GLY A 81 -25.95 -20.18 -0.80
CA GLY A 81 -26.68 -18.98 -0.40
C GLY A 81 -26.06 -17.70 -0.96
N TRP A 82 -26.19 -16.63 -0.21
CA TRP A 82 -25.68 -15.32 -0.59
C TRP A 82 -25.33 -14.46 0.63
N VAL A 83 -24.41 -13.53 0.43
CA VAL A 83 -23.96 -12.53 1.40
C VAL A 83 -24.33 -11.15 0.88
N ASN A 84 -24.87 -10.29 1.75
CA ASN A 84 -25.14 -8.90 1.42
C ASN A 84 -24.05 -7.99 1.96
N TYR A 85 -23.58 -7.05 1.15
CA TYR A 85 -22.73 -5.94 1.56
C TYR A 85 -23.52 -4.65 1.34
N GLN A 86 -24.14 -4.14 2.40
CA GLN A 86 -24.90 -2.90 2.40
C GLN A 86 -23.94 -1.72 2.53
N CYS A 87 -23.78 -0.98 1.44
CA CYS A 87 -22.97 0.22 1.32
C CYS A 87 -23.71 1.41 1.92
N LYS A 88 -23.04 2.16 2.81
CA LYS A 88 -23.55 3.43 3.33
C LYS A 88 -22.48 4.49 3.38
N TYR A 89 -22.58 5.44 2.46
CA TYR A 89 -21.71 6.59 2.39
C TYR A 89 -22.32 7.79 3.12
N TYR A 90 -21.92 8.00 4.38
CA TYR A 90 -22.35 9.15 5.17
C TYR A 90 -21.15 9.93 5.70
N GLY A 91 -21.36 11.23 5.95
CA GLY A 91 -20.36 12.10 6.57
C GLY A 91 -20.01 11.72 8.02
N THR A 92 -20.86 10.90 8.67
CA THR A 92 -20.71 10.43 10.05
C THR A 92 -20.66 8.91 10.13
N LYS A 93 -20.26 8.39 11.29
CA LYS A 93 -20.34 6.95 11.58
C LYS A 93 -21.77 6.45 11.52
N LEU A 94 -21.96 5.19 11.12
CA LEU A 94 -23.28 4.56 11.12
C LEU A 94 -23.85 4.46 12.54
N SER A 95 -25.07 4.97 12.68
CA SER A 95 -25.88 4.87 13.88
C SER A 95 -26.78 3.64 13.84
N ILE A 96 -27.42 3.33 14.97
CA ILE A 96 -28.45 2.29 15.02
C ILE A 96 -29.61 2.63 14.08
N ALA A 97 -30.03 3.91 13.99
CA ALA A 97 -31.14 4.32 13.14
C ALA A 97 -30.87 4.04 11.65
N ASP A 98 -29.62 4.26 11.22
CA ASP A 98 -29.20 4.03 9.84
C ASP A 98 -29.32 2.54 9.46
N VAL A 99 -28.90 1.65 10.36
CA VAL A 99 -28.88 0.20 10.05
C VAL A 99 -30.24 -0.47 10.20
N VAL A 100 -31.07 -0.07 11.18
CA VAL A 100 -32.35 -0.75 11.42
C VAL A 100 -33.33 -0.55 10.26
N LEU A 101 -33.21 0.56 9.53
CA LEU A 101 -33.98 0.78 8.31
C LEU A 101 -33.64 -0.26 7.23
N GLU A 102 -32.36 -0.51 7.00
CA GLU A 102 -31.90 -1.48 6.01
C GLU A 102 -32.23 -2.92 6.43
N ILE A 103 -32.11 -3.23 7.73
CA ILE A 103 -32.58 -4.51 8.27
C ILE A 103 -34.10 -4.66 8.04
N GLY A 104 -34.88 -3.60 8.26
CA GLY A 104 -36.31 -3.59 8.02
C GLY A 104 -36.67 -3.89 6.56
N LYS A 105 -35.92 -3.32 5.60
CA LYS A 105 -36.07 -3.65 4.17
C LYS A 105 -35.79 -5.13 3.91
N LEU A 106 -34.65 -5.64 4.38
CA LEU A 106 -34.29 -7.05 4.22
C LEU A 106 -35.38 -7.98 4.77
N VAL A 107 -35.84 -7.71 5.99
CA VAL A 107 -36.89 -8.48 6.67
C VAL A 107 -38.19 -8.44 5.86
N TYR A 108 -38.63 -7.27 5.42
CA TYR A 108 -39.89 -7.15 4.69
C TYR A 108 -39.86 -7.88 3.35
N TYR A 109 -38.83 -7.64 2.53
CA TYR A 109 -38.75 -8.25 1.20
C TYR A 109 -38.51 -9.77 1.26
N SER A 110 -37.82 -10.26 2.30
CA SER A 110 -37.74 -11.71 2.55
C SER A 110 -39.03 -12.31 3.10
N TYR A 111 -39.80 -11.57 3.90
CA TYR A 111 -41.12 -11.97 4.40
C TYR A 111 -42.13 -12.14 3.25
N ILE A 112 -42.16 -11.23 2.29
CA ILE A 112 -43.07 -11.32 1.13
C ILE A 112 -42.55 -12.24 0.01
N GLY A 113 -41.35 -12.82 0.17
CA GLY A 113 -40.83 -13.86 -0.71
C GLY A 113 -40.07 -13.37 -1.95
N GLU A 114 -39.66 -12.10 -2.01
CA GLU A 114 -38.84 -11.57 -3.12
C GLU A 114 -37.43 -12.21 -3.15
N TYR A 115 -36.92 -12.61 -1.98
CA TYR A 115 -35.67 -13.35 -1.83
C TYR A 115 -35.58 -14.07 -0.48
N THR A 116 -34.66 -15.03 -0.36
CA THR A 116 -34.35 -15.68 0.92
C THR A 116 -33.45 -14.79 1.77
N LEU A 117 -33.44 -14.96 3.09
CA LEU A 117 -32.45 -14.31 3.95
C LEU A 117 -31.01 -14.70 3.54
N PRO A 118 -30.03 -13.77 3.62
CA PRO A 118 -28.63 -14.07 3.36
C PRO A 118 -28.01 -14.87 4.51
N SER A 119 -26.89 -15.54 4.24
CA SER A 119 -26.11 -16.21 5.28
C SER A 119 -25.33 -15.22 6.16
N GLU A 120 -24.92 -14.09 5.58
CA GLU A 120 -24.19 -13.00 6.24
C GLU A 120 -24.64 -11.66 5.65
N TYR A 121 -24.67 -10.62 6.48
CA TYR A 121 -25.05 -9.27 6.08
C TYR A 121 -24.07 -8.27 6.70
N TYR A 122 -23.32 -7.56 5.86
CA TYR A 122 -22.31 -6.61 6.28
C TYR A 122 -22.72 -5.17 6.00
N PHE A 123 -22.60 -4.30 7.01
CA PHE A 123 -22.61 -2.85 6.82
C PHE A 123 -21.22 -2.34 6.44
N VAL A 124 -21.14 -1.60 5.35
CA VAL A 124 -19.88 -1.15 4.72
C VAL A 124 -19.91 0.37 4.60
N SER A 125 -19.13 1.05 5.44
CA SER A 125 -19.11 2.52 5.50
C SER A 125 -17.68 3.06 5.65
N PRO A 126 -17.31 4.18 5.00
CA PRO A 126 -15.96 4.74 5.08
C PRO A 126 -15.59 5.23 6.48
N LYS A 127 -16.60 5.63 7.28
CA LYS A 127 -16.44 6.09 8.67
C LYS A 127 -16.59 4.98 9.71
N GLY A 128 -17.07 3.80 9.30
CA GLY A 128 -17.40 2.68 10.17
C GLY A 128 -18.60 2.95 11.09
N SER A 129 -18.77 2.09 12.08
CA SER A 129 -19.92 2.09 12.99
C SER A 129 -19.70 2.90 14.27
N SER A 130 -20.78 3.48 14.79
CA SER A 130 -20.80 4.13 16.11
C SER A 130 -20.64 3.10 17.23
N THR A 131 -20.16 3.53 18.41
CA THR A 131 -19.96 2.62 19.56
C THR A 131 -21.23 1.89 19.97
N ASN A 132 -22.39 2.56 19.93
CA ASN A 132 -23.68 1.95 20.25
C ASN A 132 -24.07 0.88 19.23
N LEU A 133 -23.83 1.13 17.95
CA LEU A 133 -24.06 0.14 16.89
C LEU A 133 -23.14 -1.06 17.05
N ILE A 134 -21.83 -0.84 17.25
CA ILE A 134 -20.84 -1.91 17.49
C ILE A 134 -21.27 -2.77 18.69
N LYS A 135 -21.77 -2.17 19.77
CA LYS A 135 -22.26 -2.90 20.94
C LYS A 135 -23.48 -3.76 20.61
N ALA A 136 -24.41 -3.25 19.81
CA ALA A 136 -25.63 -3.97 19.43
C ALA A 136 -25.35 -5.14 18.46
N ILE A 137 -24.46 -4.94 17.49
CA ILE A 137 -24.01 -5.97 16.55
C ILE A 137 -23.21 -7.08 17.25
N ASN A 138 -22.30 -6.72 18.16
CA ASN A 138 -21.46 -7.70 18.88
C ASN A 138 -22.20 -8.50 19.97
N ASP A 139 -23.50 -8.25 20.19
CA ASP A 139 -24.31 -9.11 21.02
C ASP A 139 -24.50 -10.47 20.33
N LYS A 140 -23.79 -11.48 20.83
CA LYS A 140 -23.79 -12.85 20.29
C LYS A 140 -25.15 -13.52 20.29
N THR A 141 -26.14 -12.99 21.02
CA THR A 141 -27.51 -13.51 21.01
C THR A 141 -28.36 -12.91 19.88
N GLY A 142 -27.94 -11.79 19.29
CA GLY A 142 -28.71 -11.01 18.30
C GLY A 142 -29.88 -10.21 18.91
N ASN A 143 -30.14 -10.34 20.22
CA ASN A 143 -31.31 -9.74 20.85
C ASN A 143 -31.24 -8.21 20.92
N SER A 144 -30.05 -7.64 21.10
CA SER A 144 -29.87 -6.19 21.16
C SER A 144 -30.32 -5.52 19.86
N LEU A 145 -29.87 -6.04 18.70
CA LEU A 145 -30.24 -5.49 17.40
C LEU A 145 -31.71 -5.77 17.06
N LYS A 146 -32.21 -6.97 17.39
CA LYS A 146 -33.63 -7.33 17.26
C LYS A 146 -34.53 -6.36 18.02
N LYS A 147 -34.18 -6.06 19.27
CA LYS A 147 -34.91 -5.11 20.12
C LYS A 147 -34.93 -3.72 19.48
N GLU A 148 -33.79 -3.22 18.98
CA GLU A 148 -33.74 -1.92 18.31
C GLU A 148 -34.61 -1.88 17.04
N VAL A 149 -34.67 -2.96 16.26
CA VAL A 149 -35.56 -3.06 15.09
C VAL A 149 -37.02 -2.97 15.51
N LEU A 150 -37.45 -3.75 16.51
CA LEU A 150 -38.83 -3.74 16.99
C LEU A 150 -39.22 -2.38 17.60
N ASP A 151 -38.37 -1.80 18.45
CA ASP A 151 -38.64 -0.53 19.14
C ASP A 151 -38.69 0.65 18.17
N ARG A 152 -37.90 0.61 17.08
CA ARG A 152 -37.82 1.69 16.09
C ARG A 152 -38.73 1.47 14.90
N TRP A 153 -39.52 0.39 14.86
CA TRP A 153 -40.32 0.05 13.70
C TRP A 153 -41.24 1.20 13.28
N GLU A 154 -42.09 1.66 14.21
CA GLU A 154 -43.06 2.73 13.95
C GLU A 154 -42.43 4.07 13.56
N LYS A 155 -41.26 4.40 14.13
CA LYS A 155 -40.67 5.74 14.00
C LYS A 155 -39.64 5.86 12.87
N THR A 156 -38.97 4.77 12.53
CA THR A 156 -37.80 4.78 11.62
C THR A 156 -38.00 3.87 10.41
N ILE A 157 -38.64 2.70 10.59
CA ILE A 157 -38.64 1.64 9.57
C ILE A 157 -39.89 1.67 8.70
N LYS A 158 -41.07 1.77 9.32
CA LYS A 158 -42.40 1.65 8.70
C LYS A 158 -42.55 2.41 7.39
N ALA A 159 -42.20 3.70 7.39
CA ALA A 159 -42.34 4.58 6.23
C ALA A 159 -41.10 4.59 5.31
N GLY A 160 -40.00 3.93 5.72
CA GLY A 160 -38.72 3.96 5.01
C GLY A 160 -38.45 2.73 4.13
N ILE A 161 -39.25 1.66 4.25
CA ILE A 161 -39.02 0.42 3.49
C ILE A 161 -39.32 0.61 1.99
N THR A 162 -40.40 1.31 1.66
CA THR A 162 -40.84 1.56 0.28
C THR A 162 -41.59 2.87 0.20
N SER A 163 -41.51 3.56 -0.94
CA SER A 163 -42.27 4.79 -1.19
C SER A 163 -43.75 4.55 -1.50
N LYS A 164 -44.16 3.28 -1.69
CA LYS A 164 -45.53 2.93 -2.12
C LYS A 164 -46.53 2.91 -0.97
N VAL A 165 -46.14 2.33 0.16
CA VAL A 165 -47.00 2.08 1.33
C VAL A 165 -46.18 2.05 2.60
N ASP A 166 -46.81 2.45 3.72
CA ASP A 166 -46.27 2.21 5.05
C ASP A 166 -46.37 0.72 5.39
N VAL A 167 -45.29 0.15 5.89
CA VAL A 167 -45.23 -1.27 6.30
C VAL A 167 -45.44 -1.36 7.81
N GLU A 168 -46.69 -1.56 8.21
CA GLU A 168 -47.09 -1.77 9.61
C GLU A 168 -46.44 -3.03 10.21
N LEU A 169 -46.06 -2.97 11.50
CA LEU A 169 -45.60 -4.15 12.24
C LEU A 169 -46.79 -5.05 12.61
N THR A 170 -47.33 -5.75 11.62
CA THR A 170 -48.41 -6.72 11.81
C THR A 170 -47.97 -7.88 12.71
N SER A 171 -48.93 -8.57 13.31
CA SER A 171 -48.67 -9.76 14.14
C SER A 171 -47.91 -10.83 13.36
N GLU A 172 -48.22 -11.00 12.08
CA GLU A 172 -47.59 -11.96 11.16
C GLU A 172 -46.15 -11.58 10.85
N LEU A 173 -45.89 -10.32 10.53
CA LEU A 173 -44.52 -9.83 10.28
C LEU A 173 -43.67 -9.90 11.53
N LYS A 174 -44.23 -9.54 12.69
CA LYS A 174 -43.54 -9.68 13.98
C LYS A 174 -43.20 -11.14 14.26
N LYS A 175 -44.12 -12.07 14.01
CA LYS A 175 -43.87 -13.51 14.14
C LYS A 175 -42.75 -13.98 13.20
N TYR A 176 -42.72 -13.48 11.96
CA TYR A 176 -41.62 -13.77 11.03
C TYR A 176 -40.27 -13.28 11.56
N ILE A 177 -40.20 -12.05 12.06
CA ILE A 177 -39.00 -11.50 12.72
C ILE A 177 -38.59 -12.38 13.91
N ASP A 178 -39.55 -12.83 14.70
CA ASP A 178 -39.29 -13.61 15.91
C ASP A 178 -38.78 -15.03 15.61
N GLU A 179 -39.30 -15.67 14.57
CA GLU A 179 -39.07 -17.11 14.31
C GLU A 179 -38.10 -17.41 13.16
N LYS A 180 -37.94 -16.49 12.19
CA LYS A 180 -37.20 -16.76 10.94
C LYS A 180 -35.92 -15.94 10.78
N VAL A 181 -35.86 -14.76 11.38
CA VAL A 181 -34.72 -13.85 11.22
C VAL A 181 -33.67 -14.15 12.29
N ASP A 182 -32.51 -14.65 11.87
CA ASP A 182 -31.35 -14.77 12.73
C ASP A 182 -30.58 -13.44 12.74
N PHE A 183 -30.69 -12.68 13.83
CA PHE A 183 -30.02 -11.38 13.96
C PHE A 183 -28.50 -11.47 14.11
N ARG A 184 -27.93 -12.66 14.24
CA ARG A 184 -26.47 -12.86 14.32
C ARG A 184 -25.79 -12.80 12.95
N ILE A 185 -26.57 -12.75 11.85
CA ILE A 185 -26.02 -12.60 10.50
C ILE A 185 -25.51 -11.18 10.22
N PHE A 186 -25.96 -10.19 10.99
CA PHE A 186 -25.63 -8.78 10.79
C PHE A 186 -24.31 -8.44 11.46
N ASP A 187 -23.38 -7.88 10.69
CA ASP A 187 -22.08 -7.42 11.18
C ASP A 187 -21.63 -6.15 10.44
N ASP A 188 -20.57 -5.50 10.90
CA ASP A 188 -19.93 -4.39 10.19
C ASP A 188 -18.53 -4.76 9.73
N ILE A 189 -18.05 -4.11 8.66
CA ILE A 189 -16.66 -4.22 8.25
C ILE A 189 -15.96 -2.91 8.61
N PRO A 190 -15.05 -2.92 9.60
CA PRO A 190 -14.33 -1.72 9.98
C PRO A 190 -13.52 -1.14 8.79
N PRO A 191 -13.39 0.19 8.67
CA PRO A 191 -12.69 0.82 7.55
C PRO A 191 -11.26 0.30 7.30
N ILE A 192 -10.53 -0.03 8.37
CA ILE A 192 -9.19 -0.61 8.25
C ILE A 192 -9.23 -1.99 7.58
N ARG A 193 -10.24 -2.80 7.92
CA ARG A 193 -10.42 -4.13 7.35
C ARG A 193 -10.85 -4.06 5.89
N ILE A 194 -11.68 -3.08 5.53
CA ILE A 194 -12.02 -2.76 4.14
C ILE A 194 -10.74 -2.48 3.32
N ILE A 195 -9.82 -1.67 3.85
CA ILE A 195 -8.54 -1.36 3.19
C ILE A 195 -7.67 -2.60 3.02
N GLU A 196 -7.59 -3.47 4.03
CA GLU A 196 -6.83 -4.73 3.96
C GLU A 196 -7.41 -5.68 2.91
N LEU A 197 -8.73 -5.84 2.87
CA LEU A 197 -9.40 -6.66 1.86
C LEU A 197 -9.15 -6.09 0.46
N HIS A 198 -9.26 -4.77 0.31
CA HIS A 198 -8.97 -4.11 -0.96
C HIS A 198 -7.50 -4.25 -1.37
N ARG A 199 -6.55 -4.32 -0.42
CA ARG A 199 -5.11 -4.52 -0.70
C ARG A 199 -4.80 -5.82 -1.42
N ALA A 200 -5.63 -6.84 -1.25
CA ALA A 200 -5.50 -8.09 -1.98
C ALA A 200 -6.01 -8.02 -3.43
N THR A 201 -6.54 -6.89 -3.87
CA THR A 201 -7.08 -6.68 -5.22
C THR A 201 -6.06 -6.00 -6.14
N PRO A 202 -6.13 -6.21 -7.47
CA PRO A 202 -5.34 -5.44 -8.43
C PRO A 202 -5.73 -3.94 -8.48
N TYR A 203 -6.81 -3.54 -7.83
CA TYR A 203 -7.32 -2.16 -7.84
C TYR A 203 -6.70 -1.29 -6.73
N HIS A 204 -6.04 -1.90 -5.73
CA HIS A 204 -5.51 -1.16 -4.57
C HIS A 204 -4.53 -0.06 -4.96
N ASP A 205 -3.51 -0.41 -5.72
CA ASP A 205 -2.44 0.53 -6.06
C ASP A 205 -2.95 1.65 -6.99
N ILE A 206 -4.00 1.38 -7.77
CA ILE A 206 -4.69 2.37 -8.61
C ILE A 206 -5.40 3.40 -7.72
N ARG A 207 -6.10 2.97 -6.68
CA ARG A 207 -6.85 3.87 -5.79
C ARG A 207 -5.96 4.61 -4.78
N PHE A 208 -5.03 3.91 -4.17
CA PHE A 208 -4.24 4.43 -3.05
C PHE A 208 -2.86 4.97 -3.47
N GLY A 209 -2.37 4.60 -4.65
CA GLY A 209 -1.06 4.98 -5.16
C GLY A 209 0.08 4.19 -4.52
N LEU A 210 1.18 4.03 -5.26
CA LEU A 210 2.40 3.36 -4.80
C LEU A 210 3.38 4.29 -4.05
N TYR A 211 3.16 5.61 -4.13
CA TYR A 211 4.20 6.62 -3.87
C TYR A 211 4.12 7.28 -2.50
N SER A 212 3.48 6.64 -1.52
CA SER A 212 3.43 7.20 -0.17
C SER A 212 4.66 6.94 0.68
N ARG A 213 5.66 6.22 0.14
CA ARG A 213 6.82 5.76 0.90
C ARG A 213 7.91 6.82 0.89
N LYS A 214 8.58 6.95 2.01
CA LYS A 214 9.66 7.91 2.18
C LYS A 214 10.94 7.16 2.46
N ARG A 215 11.91 7.30 1.56
CA ARG A 215 13.22 6.69 1.71
C ARG A 215 13.99 7.46 2.80
N PRO A 216 14.55 6.79 3.83
CA PRO A 216 15.45 7.44 4.77
C PRO A 216 16.64 8.08 4.05
N MET A 217 17.24 9.12 4.65
CA MET A 217 18.48 9.67 4.11
C MET A 217 19.57 8.59 4.10
N PRO A 218 20.20 8.30 2.94
CA PRO A 218 21.29 7.35 2.86
C PRO A 218 22.45 7.82 3.75
N GLN A 219 22.92 6.93 4.62
CA GLN A 219 24.08 7.20 5.44
C GLN A 219 25.36 7.18 4.59
N ALA A 220 26.32 8.00 4.96
CA ALA A 220 27.67 7.91 4.40
C ALA A 220 28.30 6.56 4.74
N ALA A 221 29.30 6.15 3.96
CA ALA A 221 30.11 5.00 4.30
C ALA A 221 30.74 5.18 5.70
N PRO A 222 30.85 4.11 6.51
CA PRO A 222 31.58 4.17 7.76
C PRO A 222 33.02 4.65 7.55
N ALA A 223 33.59 5.32 8.56
CA ALA A 223 34.96 5.85 8.46
C ALA A 223 35.96 4.74 8.09
N ASP A 224 35.89 3.62 8.80
CA ASP A 224 36.70 2.44 8.54
C ASP A 224 36.06 1.52 7.49
N VAL A 225 36.90 0.82 6.73
CA VAL A 225 36.45 -0.17 5.74
C VAL A 225 36.04 -1.45 6.48
N ASP A 226 34.79 -1.88 6.27
CA ASP A 226 34.36 -3.20 6.70
C ASP A 226 34.75 -4.24 5.65
N TRP A 227 35.88 -4.91 5.86
CA TRP A 227 36.39 -5.92 4.94
C TRP A 227 35.49 -7.16 4.81
N SER A 228 34.54 -7.39 5.72
CA SER A 228 33.57 -8.49 5.54
C SER A 228 32.52 -8.17 4.47
N VAL A 229 32.27 -6.89 4.20
CA VAL A 229 31.23 -6.41 3.28
C VAL A 229 31.84 -5.80 2.02
N GLU A 230 32.92 -5.04 2.16
CA GLU A 230 33.43 -4.14 1.11
C GLU A 230 34.61 -4.72 0.32
N GLN A 231 35.17 -5.86 0.73
CA GLN A 231 36.44 -6.36 0.23
C GLN A 231 36.50 -6.51 -1.30
N ILE A 232 35.48 -7.07 -1.93
CA ILE A 232 35.55 -7.42 -3.36
C ILE A 232 35.62 -6.17 -4.23
N TYR A 233 34.66 -5.24 -4.11
CA TYR A 233 34.65 -4.03 -4.94
C TYR A 233 35.77 -3.05 -4.56
N VAL A 234 36.14 -2.93 -3.27
CA VAL A 234 37.24 -2.06 -2.84
C VAL A 234 38.56 -2.57 -3.40
N GLN A 235 38.83 -3.87 -3.31
CA GLN A 235 40.05 -4.45 -3.88
C GLN A 235 40.08 -4.28 -5.40
N ALA A 236 38.96 -4.54 -6.09
CA ALA A 236 38.88 -4.33 -7.54
C ALA A 236 39.18 -2.87 -7.94
N LEU A 237 38.76 -1.89 -7.11
CA LEU A 237 39.01 -0.48 -7.37
C LEU A 237 40.48 -0.10 -7.09
N LEU A 238 41.09 -0.64 -6.04
CA LEU A 238 42.52 -0.49 -5.77
C LEU A 238 43.38 -1.11 -6.89
N ASP A 239 42.96 -2.23 -7.46
CA ASP A 239 43.61 -2.85 -8.62
C ASP A 239 43.51 -1.97 -9.86
N ALA A 240 42.34 -1.36 -10.09
CA ALA A 240 42.13 -0.38 -11.18
C ALA A 240 43.01 0.86 -11.03
N PHE A 241 43.17 1.37 -9.80
CA PHE A 241 44.07 2.49 -9.51
C PHE A 241 45.54 2.10 -9.68
N SER A 242 45.90 0.88 -9.31
CA SER A 242 47.26 0.36 -9.49
C SER A 242 47.61 0.24 -10.97
N ASP A 243 46.65 -0.26 -11.77
CA ASP A 243 46.81 -0.36 -13.22
C ASP A 243 46.92 1.01 -13.89
N PHE A 244 46.10 1.99 -13.50
CA PHE A 244 46.20 3.36 -14.02
C PHE A 244 47.55 4.02 -13.72
N THR A 245 48.04 3.86 -12.50
CA THR A 245 49.26 4.55 -12.05
C THR A 245 50.54 3.75 -12.30
N LYS A 246 50.42 2.53 -12.83
CA LYS A 246 51.52 1.58 -13.05
C LYS A 246 52.38 1.34 -11.79
N THR A 247 51.80 1.52 -10.62
CA THR A 247 52.43 1.36 -9.30
C THR A 247 51.40 0.80 -8.33
N THR A 248 51.83 0.01 -7.34
CA THR A 248 50.91 -0.58 -6.36
C THR A 248 50.21 0.51 -5.55
N VAL A 249 48.88 0.51 -5.59
CA VAL A 249 47.99 1.35 -4.77
C VAL A 249 47.28 0.46 -3.77
N SER A 250 47.58 0.68 -2.49
CA SER A 250 46.90 0.07 -1.35
C SER A 250 46.32 1.14 -0.42
N MET A 251 45.48 0.72 0.54
CA MET A 251 44.95 1.61 1.58
C MET A 251 46.02 2.41 2.31
N ALA A 252 47.22 1.84 2.50
CA ALA A 252 48.34 2.54 3.16
C ALA A 252 48.97 3.62 2.28
N THR A 253 48.99 3.42 0.96
CA THR A 253 49.60 4.37 0.01
C THR A 253 48.61 5.41 -0.51
N LEU A 254 47.30 5.17 -0.36
CA LEU A 254 46.24 6.01 -0.90
C LEU A 254 46.24 7.45 -0.33
N PRO A 255 46.57 7.70 0.96
CA PRO A 255 46.60 9.06 1.50
C PRO A 255 47.56 10.03 0.81
N SER A 256 48.62 9.54 0.15
CA SER A 256 49.52 10.39 -0.64
C SER A 256 48.98 10.71 -2.04
N ARG A 257 47.83 10.14 -2.42
CA ARG A 257 47.20 10.22 -3.74
C ARG A 257 45.79 10.79 -3.64
N VAL A 258 45.70 12.06 -3.26
CA VAL A 258 44.44 12.78 -2.92
C VAL A 258 43.29 12.52 -3.90
N LYS A 259 43.53 12.54 -5.22
CA LYS A 259 42.47 12.30 -6.22
C LYS A 259 41.89 10.88 -6.12
N LEU A 260 42.74 9.86 -5.97
CA LEU A 260 42.32 8.46 -5.86
C LEU A 260 41.72 8.17 -4.48
N GLN A 261 42.21 8.84 -3.44
CA GLN A 261 41.61 8.79 -2.11
C GLN A 261 40.17 9.31 -2.12
N ASN A 262 39.95 10.49 -2.71
CA ASN A 262 38.62 11.06 -2.86
C ASN A 262 37.71 10.16 -3.68
N GLU A 263 38.24 9.56 -4.75
CA GLU A 263 37.46 8.65 -5.57
C GLU A 263 37.06 7.37 -4.83
N LEU A 264 37.95 6.78 -4.02
CA LEU A 264 37.57 5.65 -3.16
C LEU A 264 36.49 6.04 -2.15
N ILE A 265 36.62 7.20 -1.50
CA ILE A 265 35.60 7.71 -0.56
C ILE A 265 34.24 7.85 -1.27
N ASN A 266 34.23 8.40 -2.48
CA ASN A 266 33.03 8.52 -3.30
C ASN A 266 32.45 7.16 -3.69
N ALA A 267 33.29 6.22 -4.12
CA ALA A 267 32.89 4.85 -4.47
C ALA A 267 32.23 4.13 -3.28
N ARG A 268 32.82 4.25 -2.08
CA ARG A 268 32.23 3.70 -0.85
C ARG A 268 30.88 4.34 -0.55
N ASN A 269 30.77 5.66 -0.61
CA ASN A 269 29.50 6.36 -0.43
C ASN A 269 28.43 5.92 -1.46
N ASN A 270 28.82 5.69 -2.71
CA ASN A 270 27.93 5.18 -3.74
C ASN A 270 27.43 3.77 -3.40
N TYR A 271 28.33 2.87 -2.98
CA TYR A 271 28.00 1.51 -2.57
C TYR A 271 26.98 1.48 -1.42
N PHE A 272 27.22 2.24 -0.34
CA PHE A 272 26.31 2.30 0.80
C PHE A 272 24.99 3.00 0.47
N CYS A 273 25.00 3.98 -0.46
CA CYS A 273 23.77 4.55 -0.97
C CYS A 273 22.90 3.46 -1.63
N ALA A 274 23.46 2.69 -2.57
CA ALA A 274 22.74 1.58 -3.20
C ALA A 274 22.31 0.48 -2.21
N ALA A 275 23.14 0.17 -1.20
CA ALA A 275 22.77 -0.79 -0.15
C ALA A 275 21.58 -0.30 0.70
N SER A 276 21.51 1.00 0.99
CA SER A 276 20.35 1.58 1.68
C SER A 276 19.08 1.55 0.82
N LEU A 277 19.22 1.62 -0.52
CA LEU A 277 18.10 1.45 -1.45
C LEU A 277 17.56 0.01 -1.43
N ASP A 278 18.44 -0.99 -1.39
CA ASP A 278 18.05 -2.40 -1.21
C ASP A 278 17.25 -2.58 0.09
N LEU A 279 17.82 -2.15 1.22
CA LEU A 279 17.14 -2.23 2.52
C LEU A 279 15.76 -1.57 2.51
N PHE A 280 15.66 -0.35 1.97
CA PHE A 280 14.39 0.36 1.82
C PHE A 280 13.37 -0.40 0.96
N SER A 281 13.83 -1.13 -0.06
CA SER A 281 12.95 -1.86 -0.98
C SER A 281 12.32 -3.10 -0.33
N ARG A 282 13.01 -3.75 0.61
CA ARG A 282 12.59 -5.03 1.23
C ARG A 282 11.32 -4.92 2.06
N ASP A 283 10.98 -3.72 2.53
CA ASP A 283 9.77 -3.49 3.33
C ASP A 283 8.48 -3.63 2.50
N TRP A 284 8.57 -3.59 1.16
CA TRP A 284 7.37 -3.48 0.32
C TRP A 284 7.47 -4.04 -1.11
N LEU A 285 8.66 -4.41 -1.57
CA LEU A 285 8.86 -5.12 -2.83
C LEU A 285 9.21 -6.59 -2.57
N PRO A 286 8.98 -7.48 -3.54
CA PRO A 286 9.50 -8.84 -3.48
C PRO A 286 11.02 -8.83 -3.23
N ALA A 287 11.52 -9.85 -2.54
CA ALA A 287 12.95 -9.98 -2.25
C ALA A 287 13.85 -10.01 -3.51
N SER A 288 13.29 -10.31 -4.68
CA SER A 288 13.99 -10.29 -5.97
C SER A 288 14.17 -8.90 -6.58
N ALA A 289 13.41 -7.88 -6.13
CA ALA A 289 13.33 -6.60 -6.83
C ALA A 289 14.70 -5.89 -6.94
N PHE A 290 15.51 -5.90 -5.88
CA PHE A 290 16.85 -5.32 -5.97
C PHE A 290 17.79 -6.11 -6.89
N GLN A 291 17.60 -7.43 -7.00
CA GLN A 291 18.36 -8.26 -7.95
C GLN A 291 17.95 -7.96 -9.40
N GLU A 292 16.66 -7.75 -9.64
CA GLU A 292 16.12 -7.32 -10.94
C GLU A 292 16.69 -5.96 -11.33
N LEU A 293 16.76 -4.99 -10.40
CA LEU A 293 17.42 -3.70 -10.63
C LEU A 293 18.90 -3.85 -11.00
N LYS A 294 19.64 -4.73 -10.31
CA LYS A 294 21.04 -5.02 -10.65
C LYS A 294 21.17 -5.67 -12.03
N ALA A 295 20.26 -6.57 -12.40
CA ALA A 295 20.25 -7.20 -13.71
C ALA A 295 19.99 -6.18 -14.83
N GLU A 296 19.03 -5.28 -14.65
CA GLU A 296 18.75 -4.17 -15.57
C GLU A 296 19.95 -3.22 -15.69
N CYS A 297 20.60 -2.90 -14.56
CA CYS A 297 21.83 -2.10 -14.55
C CYS A 297 22.97 -2.81 -15.31
N TYR A 298 23.18 -4.11 -15.06
CA TYR A 298 24.20 -4.89 -15.74
C TYR A 298 23.98 -4.94 -17.25
N GLU A 299 22.75 -5.20 -17.69
CA GLU A 299 22.38 -5.19 -19.10
C GLU A 299 22.75 -3.84 -19.75
N ALA A 300 22.39 -2.73 -19.09
CA ALA A 300 22.67 -1.38 -19.60
C ALA A 300 24.17 -1.05 -19.69
N ILE A 301 25.00 -1.57 -18.78
CA ILE A 301 26.46 -1.30 -18.79
C ILE A 301 27.27 -2.36 -19.55
N SER A 302 26.69 -3.51 -19.88
CA SER A 302 27.39 -4.70 -20.39
C SER A 302 28.25 -4.40 -21.63
N ALA A 303 27.70 -3.65 -22.60
CA ALA A 303 28.42 -3.24 -23.80
C ALA A 303 29.65 -2.37 -23.44
N THR A 304 29.48 -1.38 -22.57
CA THR A 304 30.57 -0.51 -22.08
C THR A 304 31.61 -1.30 -21.29
N VAL A 305 31.18 -2.28 -20.51
CA VAL A 305 32.06 -3.18 -19.77
C VAL A 305 32.92 -4.00 -20.74
N ASN A 306 32.38 -4.41 -21.89
CA ASN A 306 33.07 -5.26 -22.88
C ASN A 306 33.91 -4.49 -23.90
N LEU A 307 33.83 -3.15 -23.95
CA LEU A 307 34.72 -2.35 -24.77
C LEU A 307 36.18 -2.48 -24.30
N PRO A 308 37.17 -2.36 -25.20
CA PRO A 308 38.56 -2.26 -24.80
C PRO A 308 38.80 -0.94 -24.04
N HIS A 309 39.49 -1.02 -22.91
CA HIS A 309 39.88 0.14 -22.09
C HIS A 309 41.39 0.13 -21.86
N PRO A 310 42.08 1.29 -21.94
CA PRO A 310 43.53 1.35 -21.73
C PRO A 310 43.99 0.92 -20.33
N GLU A 311 43.14 1.18 -19.32
CA GLU A 311 43.38 0.80 -17.93
C GLU A 311 42.08 0.59 -17.17
N GLY A 312 42.15 -0.14 -16.07
CA GLY A 312 40.98 -0.47 -15.25
C GLY A 312 40.28 0.77 -14.67
N TYR A 313 41.02 1.85 -14.37
CA TYR A 313 40.39 3.08 -13.87
C TYR A 313 39.57 3.78 -14.95
N THR A 314 40.03 3.78 -16.20
CA THR A 314 39.27 4.32 -17.34
C THR A 314 38.00 3.51 -17.60
N ARG A 315 38.06 2.17 -17.47
CA ARG A 315 36.87 1.30 -17.49
C ARG A 315 35.89 1.67 -16.39
N TYR A 316 36.36 1.83 -15.15
CA TYR A 316 35.53 2.25 -14.01
C TYR A 316 34.81 3.57 -14.27
N LEU A 317 35.52 4.58 -14.76
CA LEU A 317 34.94 5.90 -15.05
C LEU A 317 33.86 5.80 -16.15
N LYS A 318 34.15 5.08 -17.24
CA LYS A 318 33.21 4.94 -18.37
C LYS A 318 31.97 4.13 -18.03
N VAL A 319 32.12 3.04 -17.29
CA VAL A 319 31.00 2.22 -16.81
C VAL A 319 30.15 3.01 -15.81
N SER A 320 30.78 3.76 -14.89
CA SER A 320 30.06 4.62 -13.95
C SER A 320 29.31 5.75 -14.65
N GLU A 321 29.90 6.35 -15.69
CA GLU A 321 29.26 7.34 -16.55
C GLU A 321 28.02 6.74 -17.24
N MET A 322 28.13 5.54 -17.83
CA MET A 322 27.01 4.86 -18.45
C MET A 322 25.88 4.58 -17.44
N ALA A 323 26.23 4.01 -16.27
CA ALA A 323 25.27 3.67 -15.23
C ALA A 323 24.43 4.88 -14.78
N VAL A 324 25.02 6.08 -14.71
CA VAL A 324 24.31 7.31 -14.35
C VAL A 324 23.30 7.73 -15.42
N HIS A 325 23.65 7.58 -16.69
CA HIS A 325 22.80 7.96 -17.82
C HIS A 325 21.70 6.93 -18.12
N THR A 326 21.83 5.69 -17.65
CA THR A 326 20.76 4.69 -17.74
C THR A 326 19.49 5.17 -17.05
N SER A 327 18.36 5.11 -17.77
CA SER A 327 17.03 5.28 -17.17
C SER A 327 16.43 3.92 -16.79
N TYR A 328 15.74 3.89 -15.65
CA TYR A 328 15.10 2.71 -15.07
C TYR A 328 13.57 2.89 -15.09
N GLU A 329 13.02 3.29 -16.24
CA GLU A 329 11.61 3.74 -16.33
C GLU A 329 10.59 2.69 -15.93
N SER A 330 10.91 1.42 -16.14
CA SER A 330 10.10 0.25 -15.79
C SER A 330 10.24 -0.17 -14.32
N HIS A 331 11.25 0.32 -13.61
CA HIS A 331 11.56 -0.19 -12.27
C HIS A 331 10.80 0.59 -11.16
N PRO A 332 10.16 -0.09 -10.19
CA PRO A 332 9.40 0.57 -9.12
C PRO A 332 10.26 1.49 -8.23
N LEU A 333 11.57 1.24 -8.15
CA LEU A 333 12.50 2.07 -7.37
C LEU A 333 12.92 3.38 -8.06
N LYS A 334 12.57 3.63 -9.33
CA LYS A 334 13.12 4.75 -10.11
C LYS A 334 13.01 6.12 -9.43
N PHE A 335 11.90 6.38 -8.75
CA PHE A 335 11.63 7.66 -8.08
C PHE A 335 12.39 7.84 -6.77
N TYR A 336 13.01 6.77 -6.26
CA TYR A 336 13.79 6.77 -5.03
C TYR A 336 15.30 6.74 -5.29
N MET A 337 15.72 6.57 -6.55
CA MET A 337 17.13 6.47 -6.93
C MET A 337 17.80 7.84 -7.01
N LYS A 338 18.97 7.95 -6.39
CA LYS A 338 19.96 9.01 -6.58
C LYS A 338 21.02 8.58 -7.61
N VAL A 339 21.78 9.55 -8.09
CA VAL A 339 22.96 9.32 -8.92
C VAL A 339 23.96 8.37 -8.22
N GLN A 340 24.13 8.50 -6.90
CA GLN A 340 24.97 7.61 -6.11
C GLN A 340 24.50 6.16 -6.15
N ASP A 341 23.19 5.90 -6.15
CA ASP A 341 22.66 4.53 -6.23
C ASP A 341 23.05 3.88 -7.55
N LYS A 342 22.91 4.62 -8.66
CA LYS A 342 23.28 4.14 -10.00
C LYS A 342 24.75 3.75 -10.09
N LYS A 343 25.65 4.58 -9.54
CA LYS A 343 27.08 4.23 -9.43
C LYS A 343 27.31 3.06 -8.50
N GLY A 344 26.63 3.04 -7.35
CA GLY A 344 26.72 1.99 -6.34
C GLY A 344 26.33 0.61 -6.86
N LEU A 345 25.31 0.52 -7.71
CA LEU A 345 24.89 -0.73 -8.35
C LEU A 345 26.05 -1.40 -9.08
N THR A 346 26.94 -0.64 -9.72
CA THR A 346 28.12 -1.20 -10.39
C THR A 346 29.07 -1.91 -9.42
N HIS A 347 29.23 -1.39 -8.20
CA HIS A 347 30.02 -2.05 -7.14
C HIS A 347 29.34 -3.31 -6.62
N HIS A 348 28.01 -3.30 -6.48
CA HIS A 348 27.25 -4.53 -6.16
C HIS A 348 27.41 -5.61 -7.23
N ILE A 349 27.41 -5.23 -8.51
CA ILE A 349 27.62 -6.16 -9.63
C ILE A 349 29.06 -6.71 -9.66
N VAL A 350 30.05 -5.90 -9.28
CA VAL A 350 31.44 -6.36 -9.09
C VAL A 350 31.54 -7.33 -7.91
N ASN A 351 30.82 -7.08 -6.80
CA ASN A 351 30.72 -8.02 -5.68
C ASN A 351 30.12 -9.37 -6.10
N ASP A 352 29.13 -9.35 -7.00
CA ASP A 352 28.55 -10.55 -7.63
C ASP A 352 29.50 -11.23 -8.62
N LYS A 353 30.71 -10.69 -8.83
CA LYS A 353 31.75 -11.19 -9.74
C LYS A 353 31.30 -11.29 -11.20
N LYS A 354 30.35 -10.44 -11.63
CA LYS A 354 29.90 -10.39 -13.03
C LYS A 354 30.93 -9.74 -13.95
N PHE A 355 31.76 -8.84 -13.43
CA PHE A 355 32.93 -8.28 -14.10
C PHE A 355 33.91 -7.70 -13.06
N ARG A 356 35.09 -7.28 -13.51
CA ARG A 356 36.11 -6.59 -12.71
C ARG A 356 36.56 -5.30 -13.41
N TRP A 357 37.09 -4.34 -12.67
CA TRP A 357 37.57 -3.09 -13.25
C TRP A 357 38.84 -3.26 -14.07
N LYS A 358 39.83 -3.97 -13.52
CA LYS A 358 41.00 -4.41 -14.27
C LYS A 358 40.64 -5.66 -15.08
N SER A 359 40.84 -5.64 -16.41
CA SER A 359 40.69 -6.85 -17.24
C SER A 359 41.88 -7.78 -17.02
N ASP A 360 41.64 -9.09 -17.11
CA ASP A 360 42.68 -10.11 -17.11
C ASP A 360 43.19 -10.42 -18.53
N ASP A 361 42.59 -9.80 -19.56
CA ASP A 361 42.89 -9.96 -20.99
C ASP A 361 44.11 -9.15 -21.46
#